data_AF-A0AAW6YE30-F1
#
_entry.id   AF-A0AAW6YE30-F1
#
_cell.length_a   1.000
_cell.length_b   1.000
_cell.length_c   1.000
_cell.angle_alpha   90.00
_cell.angle_beta   90.00
_cell.angle_gamma   90.00
#
_symmetry.space_group_name_H-M   'P 1'
#
loop_
_entity.id
_entity.type
_entity.pdbx_description
1 polymer ?
#
loop_
_entity_poly.entity_id
_entity_poly.type
_entity_poly.pdbx_seq_one_letter_code
_entity_poly.pdbx_strand_id
1 'polypeptide(L)'
;EEGQTVRDVLRTAFDELFKTEARINDIYISMADDGADVDSLMEEVGELQDRLESRDFYTLDAKIDEVARALGVMDFGMDSDVTELS
;
A
#
# COMPACT_ATOMS: atom_id res chain seq x y z
N GLU A 1 -20.07 4.16 -10.22
CA GLU A 1 -18.99 3.75 -11.13
C GLU A 1 -18.96 2.22 -11.13
N GLU A 2 -19.55 1.61 -12.16
CA GLU A 2 -19.55 0.15 -12.38
C GLU A 2 -18.21 -0.25 -13.00
N GLY A 3 -17.57 -1.32 -12.50
CA GLY A 3 -16.50 -2.01 -13.23
C GLY A 3 -15.13 -2.11 -12.56
N GLN A 4 -14.95 -1.75 -11.28
CA GLN A 4 -13.70 -2.06 -10.58
C GLN A 4 -13.80 -3.43 -9.92
N THR A 5 -12.93 -4.36 -10.30
CA THR A 5 -12.81 -5.64 -9.59
C THR A 5 -12.24 -5.39 -8.20
N VAL A 6 -12.47 -6.31 -7.26
CA VAL A 6 -11.78 -6.30 -5.94
C VAL A 6 -10.26 -6.20 -6.14
N ARG A 7 -9.72 -6.83 -7.19
CA ARG A 7 -8.31 -6.71 -7.58
C ARG A 7 -7.92 -5.29 -7.98
N ASP A 8 -8.76 -4.55 -8.70
CA ASP A 8 -8.45 -3.17 -9.13
C ASP A 8 -8.46 -2.18 -7.95
N VAL A 9 -9.41 -2.34 -7.02
CA VAL A 9 -9.48 -1.54 -5.79
C VAL A 9 -8.29 -1.85 -4.90
N LEU A 10 -7.96 -3.13 -4.69
CA LEU A 10 -6.79 -3.55 -3.93
C LEU A 10 -5.50 -3.04 -4.60
N ARG A 11 -5.36 -3.18 -5.92
CA ARG A 11 -4.19 -2.71 -6.68
C ARG A 11 -4.00 -1.21 -6.58
N THR A 12 -5.07 -0.42 -6.73
CA THR A 12 -5.01 1.05 -6.63
C THR A 12 -4.69 1.49 -5.21
N ALA A 13 -5.32 0.87 -4.21
CA ALA A 13 -5.04 1.15 -2.81
C ALA A 13 -3.59 0.81 -2.45
N PHE A 14 -3.06 -0.32 -2.94
CA PHE A 14 -1.68 -0.72 -2.68
C PHE A 14 -0.66 0.14 -3.41
N ASP A 15 -0.92 0.50 -4.68
CA ASP A 15 -0.08 1.41 -5.45
C ASP A 15 0.08 2.77 -4.73
N GLU A 16 -0.99 3.30 -4.17
CA GLU A 16 -0.95 4.53 -3.36
C GLU A 16 -0.13 4.37 -2.08
N LEU A 17 -0.12 3.19 -1.44
CA LEU A 17 0.70 2.95 -0.25
C LEU A 17 2.18 2.80 -0.60
N PHE A 18 2.52 2.11 -1.68
CA PHE A 18 3.90 2.02 -2.16
C PHE A 18 4.45 3.39 -2.58
N LYS A 19 3.65 4.24 -3.23
CA LYS A 19 4.03 5.64 -3.50
C LYS A 19 4.27 6.45 -2.23
N THR A 20 3.44 6.23 -1.21
CA THR A 20 3.59 6.89 0.10
C THR A 20 4.91 6.47 0.75
N GLU A 21 5.25 5.17 0.74
CA GLU A 21 6.53 4.66 1.22
C GLU A 21 7.72 5.22 0.42
N ALA A 22 7.61 5.26 -0.91
CA ALA A 22 8.66 5.84 -1.77
C ALA A 22 8.90 7.32 -1.42
N ARG A 23 7.82 8.09 -1.20
CA ARG A 23 7.92 9.49 -0.76
C ARG A 23 8.65 9.64 0.58
N ILE A 24 8.38 8.77 1.55
CA ILE A 24 9.10 8.76 2.83
C ILE A 24 10.60 8.55 2.60
N ASN A 25 10.98 7.60 1.73
CA ASN A 25 12.39 7.37 1.38
C ASN A 25 13.03 8.58 0.70
N ASP A 26 12.33 9.23 -0.23
CA ASP A 26 12.81 10.45 -0.90
C ASP A 26 13.02 11.59 0.09
N ILE A 27 12.15 11.71 1.10
CA ILE A 27 12.31 12.69 2.17
C ILE A 27 13.58 12.40 2.98
N TYR A 28 13.84 11.14 3.35
CA TYR A 28 15.09 10.79 4.05
C TYR A 28 16.35 11.10 3.23
N ILE A 29 16.28 10.95 1.90
CA ILE A 29 17.36 11.36 1.01
C ILE A 29 17.51 12.89 1.03
N SER A 30 16.39 13.62 0.96
CA SER A 30 16.38 15.10 0.95
C SER A 30 16.91 15.70 2.26
N MET A 31 16.75 14.99 3.40
CA MET A 31 17.32 15.40 4.69
C MET A 31 18.85 15.36 4.71
N ALA A 32 19.50 14.64 3.80
CA ALA A 32 20.95 14.58 3.71
C ALA A 32 21.56 15.81 3.00
N ASP A 33 20.73 16.65 2.38
CA ASP A 33 21.18 17.86 1.68
C ASP A 33 21.53 19.00 2.65
N ASP A 34 22.56 19.77 2.30
CA ASP A 34 22.98 20.94 3.08
C ASP A 34 21.86 21.99 3.12
N GLY A 35 21.41 22.35 4.32
CA GLY A 35 20.36 23.35 4.54
C GLY A 35 18.93 22.81 4.48
N ALA A 36 18.75 21.48 4.47
CA ALA A 36 17.44 20.87 4.58
C ALA A 36 16.72 21.28 5.89
N ASP A 37 15.42 21.55 5.78
CA ASP A 37 14.56 21.78 6.93
C ASP A 37 14.11 20.43 7.51
N VAL A 38 15.01 19.81 8.28
CA VAL A 38 14.81 18.46 8.82
C VAL A 38 13.56 18.38 9.70
N ASP A 39 13.23 19.43 10.45
CA ASP A 39 12.07 19.43 11.34
C ASP A 39 10.77 19.36 10.53
N SER A 40 10.63 20.21 9.50
CA SER A 40 9.45 20.18 8.60
C SER A 40 9.35 18.87 7.81
N LEU A 41 10.48 18.34 7.35
CA LEU A 41 10.51 17.08 6.61
C LEU A 41 10.15 15.88 7.51
N MET A 42 10.56 15.89 8.78
CA MET A 42 10.19 14.85 9.76
C MET A 42 8.70 14.91 10.12
N GLU A 43 8.10 16.10 10.16
CA GLU A 43 6.65 16.25 10.35
C GLU A 43 5.88 15.63 9.17
N GLU A 44 6.30 15.89 7.93
CA GLU A 44 5.72 15.24 6.74
C GLU A 44 5.85 13.71 6.79
N VAL A 45 7.02 13.18 7.19
CA VAL A 45 7.21 11.74 7.38
C VAL A 45 6.23 11.18 8.41
N GLY A 46 6.00 11.87 9.53
CA GLY A 46 5.04 11.45 10.55
C GLY A 46 3.63 11.26 9.99
N GLU A 47 3.12 12.25 9.25
CA GLU A 47 1.79 12.17 8.62
C GLU A 47 1.68 11.02 7.61
N LEU A 48 2.73 10.80 6.82
CA LEU A 48 2.78 9.72 5.84
C LEU A 48 2.87 8.35 6.53
N GLN A 49 3.62 8.24 7.63
CA GLN A 49 3.71 7.00 8.41
C GLN A 49 2.38 6.64 9.08
N ASP A 50 1.69 7.61 9.67
CA ASP A 50 0.34 7.41 10.24
C ASP A 50 -0.64 6.89 9.17
N ARG A 51 -0.51 7.41 7.93
CA ARG A 51 -1.30 6.97 6.78
C ARG A 51 -0.98 5.53 6.34
N LEU A 52 0.25 5.06 6.50
CA LEU A 52 0.65 3.67 6.24
C LEU A 52 0.19 2.73 7.36
N GLU A 53 0.35 3.15 8.62
CA GLU A 53 -0.03 2.35 9.80
C GLU A 53 -1.54 2.13 9.88
N SER A 54 -2.34 3.17 9.65
CA SER A 54 -3.80 3.07 9.61
C SER A 54 -4.37 2.10 8.56
N ARG A 55 -3.54 1.68 7.60
CA ARG A 55 -3.87 0.69 6.56
C ARG A 55 -3.11 -0.61 6.69
N ASP A 56 -2.44 -0.83 7.82
CA ASP A 56 -1.67 -2.02 8.13
C ASP A 56 -0.59 -2.37 7.08
N PHE A 57 -0.04 -1.35 6.41
CA PHE A 57 0.81 -1.51 5.22
C PHE A 57 1.96 -2.50 5.41
N TYR A 58 2.66 -2.47 6.56
CA TYR A 58 3.79 -3.36 6.83
C TYR A 58 3.40 -4.84 7.05
N THR A 59 2.11 -5.11 7.27
CA THR A 59 1.58 -6.48 7.39
C THR A 59 0.76 -6.87 6.18
N LEU A 60 0.70 -6.00 5.18
CA LEU A 60 -0.23 -6.11 4.08
C LEU A 60 0.01 -7.36 3.24
N ASP A 61 1.27 -7.69 2.92
CA ASP A 61 1.62 -8.91 2.20
C ASP A 61 1.13 -10.16 2.94
N ALA A 62 1.29 -10.20 4.27
CA ALA A 62 0.80 -11.30 5.10
C ALA A 62 -0.73 -11.38 5.10
N LYS A 63 -1.43 -10.23 5.12
CA LYS A 63 -2.90 -10.17 5.03
C LYS A 63 -3.41 -10.59 3.66
N ILE A 64 -2.75 -10.19 2.57
CA ILE A 64 -3.09 -10.62 1.20
C ILE A 64 -2.96 -12.15 1.10
N ASP A 65 -1.86 -12.69 1.59
CA ASP A 65 -1.58 -14.13 1.66
C ASP A 65 -2.63 -14.90 2.48
N GLU A 66 -3.01 -14.36 3.64
CA GLU A 66 -4.05 -14.94 4.51
C GLU A 66 -5.42 -14.95 3.82
N VAL A 67 -5.80 -13.83 3.19
CA VAL A 67 -7.06 -13.71 2.45
C VAL A 67 -7.09 -14.66 1.24
N ALA A 68 -6.01 -14.75 0.48
CA ALA A 68 -5.90 -15.66 -0.66
C ALA A 68 -6.02 -17.14 -0.25
N ARG A 69 -5.45 -17.50 0.91
CA ARG A 69 -5.61 -18.84 1.51
C ARG A 69 -7.02 -19.10 2.02
N ALA A 70 -7.59 -18.16 2.76
CA ALA A 70 -8.93 -18.29 3.34
C ALA A 70 -10.04 -18.39 2.29
N LEU A 71 -9.87 -17.71 1.16
CA LEU A 71 -10.79 -17.77 0.02
C LEU A 71 -10.54 -18.97 -0.92
N GLY A 72 -9.54 -19.82 -0.65
CA GLY A 72 -9.22 -21.00 -1.46
C GLY A 72 -8.64 -20.69 -2.85
N VAL A 73 -8.22 -19.45 -3.10
CA VAL A 73 -7.79 -18.96 -4.42
C VAL A 73 -6.32 -19.28 -4.73
N MET A 74 -5.58 -19.82 -3.77
CA MET A 74 -4.22 -20.32 -4.05
C MET A 74 -4.20 -21.43 -5.11
N ASP A 75 -5.33 -22.12 -5.34
CA ASP A 75 -5.45 -23.17 -6.36
C ASP A 75 -5.88 -22.67 -7.76
N PHE A 76 -6.37 -21.43 -7.89
CA PHE A 76 -6.90 -20.91 -9.17
C PHE A 76 -6.04 -19.81 -9.82
N GLY A 77 -4.99 -19.36 -9.16
CA GLY A 77 -4.15 -18.28 -9.67
C GLY A 77 -4.84 -16.92 -9.53
N MET A 78 -4.05 -15.88 -9.27
CA MET A 78 -4.56 -14.52 -9.08
C MET A 78 -5.06 -13.87 -10.40
N ASP A 79 -5.70 -14.63 -11.31
CA ASP A 79 -6.19 -14.15 -12.61
C ASP A 79 -7.71 -14.30 -12.79
N SER A 80 -8.43 -14.97 -11.87
CA SER A 80 -9.89 -15.15 -11.99
C SER A 80 -10.70 -13.88 -11.76
N ASP A 81 -11.81 -13.76 -12.48
CA ASP A 81 -12.75 -12.63 -12.51
C ASP A 81 -13.73 -12.69 -11.32
N VAL A 82 -14.01 -11.54 -10.70
CA VAL A 82 -14.81 -11.42 -9.47
C VAL A 82 -16.28 -11.81 -9.70
N THR A 83 -16.75 -11.82 -10.95
CA THR A 83 -18.11 -12.27 -11.29
C THR A 83 -18.32 -13.77 -11.13
N GLU A 84 -17.27 -14.57 -10.99
CA GLU A 84 -17.36 -16.04 -10.90
C GLU A 84 -17.62 -16.55 -9.47
N LEU A 85 -17.68 -15.68 -8.47
CA LEU A 85 -17.87 -16.04 -7.05
C LEU A 85 -19.28 -15.75 -6.49
N SER A 86 -20.30 -15.62 -7.35
CA SER A 86 -21.72 -15.46 -6.92
C SER A 86 -22.33 -16.74 -6.35
#